data_AF-A0A521XM30-F1
#
_entry.id   AF-A0A521XM30-F1
#
_cell.length_a   1.000
_cell.length_b   1.000
_cell.length_c   1.000
_cell.angle_alpha   90.00
_cell.angle_beta   90.00
_cell.angle_gamma   90.00
#
_symmetry.space_group_name_H-M   'P 1'
#
loop_
_entity.id
_entity.type
_entity.pdbx_description
1 polymer ?
#
loop_
_entity_poly.entity_id
_entity_poly.type
_entity_poly.pdbx_seq_one_letter_code
_entity_poly.pdbx_strand_id
1 'polypeptide(L)'
;MDTLAVEIPRGWPLIVLVVVVVLLFGAKRLPDAARSIGRSLRIFKAETKGLVDDDKDAAAQPSTPVLPPVQAAPAPTAAPSQPAPPHAAPTQAAPAPTVQAPVVQAPPPAPVTPAAEPRPSDS
;
A
#
# COMPACT_ATOMS: atom_id res chain seq x y z
N MET A 1 30.48 -12.03 44.57
CA MET A 1 29.37 -12.63 43.78
C MET A 1 28.28 -11.59 43.59
N ASP A 2 28.72 -10.34 43.52
CA ASP A 2 27.91 -9.17 43.37
C ASP A 2 27.72 -9.01 41.87
N THR A 3 26.79 -9.80 41.33
CA THR A 3 25.96 -9.36 40.23
C THR A 3 25.43 -8.01 40.65
N LEU A 4 26.22 -6.98 40.32
CA LEU A 4 25.84 -5.59 40.36
C LEU A 4 24.43 -5.60 39.79
N ALA A 5 23.49 -5.20 40.65
CA ALA A 5 22.22 -4.70 40.23
C ALA A 5 22.57 -3.66 39.17
N VAL A 6 22.61 -4.12 37.90
CA VAL A 6 22.45 -3.24 36.78
C VAL A 6 21.07 -2.70 37.09
N GLU A 7 21.06 -1.51 37.69
CA GLU A 7 19.89 -0.68 37.86
C GLU A 7 19.52 -0.28 36.44
N ILE A 8 19.08 -1.28 35.67
CA ILE A 8 18.61 -1.14 34.32
C ILE A 8 17.39 -0.25 34.53
N PRO A 9 17.43 1.03 34.10
CA PRO A 9 16.24 1.86 34.16
C PRO A 9 15.15 1.03 33.52
N ARG A 10 14.00 0.84 34.15
CA ARG A 10 13.00 -0.18 33.76
C ARG A 10 12.60 -0.16 32.28
N GLY A 11 12.95 0.89 31.53
CA GLY A 11 12.80 1.02 30.08
C GLY A 11 13.99 0.57 29.19
N TRP A 12 15.17 0.21 29.70
CA TRP A 12 16.29 -0.22 28.84
C TRP A 12 15.97 -1.48 28.01
N PRO A 13 15.20 -2.48 28.51
CA PRO A 13 14.84 -3.65 27.70
C PRO A 13 14.10 -3.26 26.40
N LEU A 14 13.32 -2.17 26.43
CA LEU A 14 12.63 -1.67 25.23
C LEU A 14 13.62 -1.13 24.19
N ILE A 15 14.66 -0.44 24.64
CA ILE A 15 15.70 0.09 23.75
C ILE A 15 16.44 -1.09 23.09
N VAL A 16 16.81 -2.11 23.86
CA VAL A 16 17.47 -3.31 23.32
C VAL A 16 16.58 -4.03 22.31
N LEU A 17 15.28 -4.19 22.60
CA LEU A 17 14.32 -4.79 21.68
C LEU A 17 14.22 -4.00 20.36
N VAL A 18 14.09 -2.67 20.43
CA VAL A 18 14.04 -1.81 19.25
C VAL A 18 15.32 -1.94 18.42
N VAL A 19 16.49 -1.97 19.07
CA VAL A 19 17.78 -2.16 18.40
C VAL A 19 17.82 -3.49 17.67
N VAL A 20 17.43 -4.60 18.30
CA VAL A 20 17.38 -5.92 17.65
C VAL A 20 16.45 -5.92 16.44
N VAL A 21 15.24 -5.36 16.57
CA VAL A 21 14.30 -5.27 15.43
C VAL A 21 14.87 -4.39 14.31
N VAL A 22 15.53 -3.27 14.62
CA VAL A 22 16.19 -2.43 13.62
C VAL A 22 17.35 -3.14 12.94
N LEU A 23 18.10 -4.00 13.64
CA LEU A 23 19.17 -4.80 13.02
C LEU A 23 18.61 -5.86 12.06
N LEU A 24 17.50 -6.51 12.41
CA LEU A 24 16.87 -7.54 11.58
C LEU A 24 16.15 -6.95 10.36
N PHE A 25 15.38 -5.89 10.56
CA PHE A 25 14.56 -5.29 9.50
C PHE A 25 15.28 -4.16 8.76
N GLY A 26 16.24 -3.50 9.39
CA GLY A 26 16.97 -2.35 8.88
C GLY A 26 16.32 -1.01 9.24
N ALA A 27 17.16 0.01 9.47
CA ALA A 27 16.74 1.36 9.87
C ALA A 27 15.77 2.05 8.90
N LYS A 28 15.75 1.62 7.63
CA LYS A 28 14.87 2.19 6.59
C LYS A 28 13.52 1.46 6.46
N ARG A 29 13.41 0.20 6.92
CA ARG A 29 12.19 -0.60 6.79
C ARG A 29 11.24 -0.41 7.96
N LEU A 30 11.76 -0.19 9.16
CA LEU A 30 10.95 0.10 10.34
C LEU A 30 10.07 1.37 10.19
N PRO A 31 10.61 2.54 9.76
CA PRO A 31 9.78 3.73 9.56
C PRO A 31 8.82 3.60 8.38
N ASP A 32 9.20 2.85 7.34
CA ASP A 32 8.36 2.63 6.17
C ASP A 32 7.15 1.75 6.50
N ALA A 33 7.38 0.63 7.21
CA ALA A 33 6.33 -0.25 7.72
C ALA A 33 5.44 0.47 8.76
N ALA A 34 6.02 1.23 9.67
CA ALA A 34 5.24 2.02 10.63
C ALA A 34 4.36 3.06 9.94
N ARG A 35 4.85 3.70 8.86
CA ARG A 35 4.06 4.65 8.07
C ARG A 35 2.92 4.00 7.30
N SER A 36 3.14 2.82 6.71
CA SER A 36 2.06 2.11 5.98
C SER A 36 0.99 1.59 6.95
N ILE A 37 1.39 0.97 8.06
CA ILE A 37 0.50 0.48 9.11
C ILE A 37 -0.26 1.64 9.77
N GLY A 38 0.41 2.76 10.06
CA GLY A 38 -0.21 3.95 10.63
C GLY A 38 -1.27 4.58 9.72
N ARG A 39 -1.06 4.54 8.40
CA ARG A 39 -2.04 5.04 7.43
C ARG A 39 -3.30 4.16 7.40
N SER A 40 -3.15 2.84 7.41
CA SER A 40 -4.28 1.90 7.53
C SER A 40 -5.02 2.09 8.85
N LEU A 41 -4.31 2.11 9.99
CA LEU A 41 -4.90 2.32 11.31
C LEU A 41 -5.66 3.64 11.42
N ARG A 42 -5.20 4.72 10.78
CA ARG A 42 -5.91 6.01 10.77
C ARG A 42 -7.25 5.91 10.04
N ILE A 43 -7.28 5.23 8.89
CA ILE A 43 -8.51 5.05 8.11
C ILE A 43 -9.51 4.23 8.92
N PHE A 44 -9.08 3.08 9.45
CA PHE A 44 -9.91 2.25 10.33
C PHE A 44 -10.40 3.02 11.56
N LYS A 45 -9.54 3.83 12.21
CA LYS A 45 -9.92 4.65 13.36
C LYS A 45 -10.95 5.72 12.99
N ALA A 46 -10.85 6.34 11.82
CA ALA A 46 -11.78 7.36 11.35
C ALA A 46 -13.14 6.76 11.01
N GLU A 47 -13.16 5.62 10.31
CA GLU A 47 -14.39 4.87 10.02
C GLU A 47 -15.04 4.39 11.32
N THR A 48 -14.28 3.76 12.23
CA THR A 48 -14.80 3.32 13.53
C THR A 48 -15.28 4.48 14.39
N LYS A 49 -14.60 5.64 14.34
CA LYS A 49 -15.03 6.83 15.06
C LYS A 49 -16.36 7.33 14.52
N GLY A 50 -16.59 7.32 13.21
CA GLY A 50 -17.89 7.64 12.62
C GLY A 50 -19.03 6.83 13.22
N LEU A 51 -18.84 5.53 13.45
CA LEU A 51 -19.85 4.67 14.10
C LEU A 51 -20.05 4.95 15.60
N VAL A 52 -19.04 5.47 16.29
CA VAL A 52 -19.11 5.78 17.74
C VAL A 52 -19.58 7.21 18.00
N ASP A 53 -19.31 8.14 17.07
CA ASP A 53 -19.72 9.55 17.12
C ASP A 53 -21.15 9.75 16.57
N ASP A 54 -21.68 8.87 15.72
CA ASP A 54 -23.09 8.93 15.24
C ASP A 54 -24.10 8.84 16.39
N ASP A 55 -23.70 8.22 17.52
CA ASP A 55 -24.49 8.18 18.76
C ASP A 55 -24.35 9.46 19.62
N LYS A 56 -23.43 10.40 19.32
CA LYS A 56 -23.14 11.53 20.22
C LYS A 56 -23.17 12.95 19.64
N ASP A 57 -22.71 13.26 18.42
CA ASP A 57 -22.56 14.68 18.04
C ASP A 57 -22.55 14.95 16.53
N ALA A 58 -23.66 15.46 16.00
CA ALA A 58 -23.74 16.11 14.69
C ALA A 58 -23.08 17.52 14.64
N ALA A 59 -22.09 17.82 15.48
CA ALA A 59 -21.59 19.18 15.66
C ALA A 59 -20.06 19.24 15.92
N ALA A 60 -19.24 19.13 14.86
CA ALA A 60 -18.00 19.90 14.66
C ALA A 60 -17.15 19.30 13.52
N GLN A 61 -17.35 19.78 12.30
CA GLN A 61 -16.30 19.72 11.28
C GLN A 61 -15.56 21.06 11.22
N PRO A 62 -14.22 21.02 11.25
CA PRO A 62 -13.51 21.45 10.05
C PRO A 62 -12.48 20.39 9.64
N SER A 63 -12.84 19.61 8.63
CA SER A 63 -11.89 18.80 7.85
C SER A 63 -11.06 19.75 6.97
N THR A 64 -10.01 20.34 7.52
CA THR A 64 -8.98 21.00 6.70
C THR A 64 -8.19 19.92 5.97
N PRO A 65 -8.11 19.95 4.62
CA PRO A 65 -7.25 19.04 3.88
C PRO A 65 -5.80 19.30 4.29
N VAL A 66 -5.23 18.43 5.11
CA VAL A 66 -3.78 18.39 5.28
C VAL A 66 -3.23 17.88 3.94
N LEU A 67 -2.76 18.83 3.13
CA LEU A 67 -1.93 18.55 1.96
C LEU A 67 -0.83 17.57 2.39
N PRO A 68 -0.57 16.48 1.65
CA PRO A 68 0.53 15.58 1.95
C PRO A 68 1.81 16.41 2.11
N PRO A 69 2.63 16.19 3.15
CA PRO A 69 3.91 16.87 3.23
C PRO A 69 4.68 16.46 1.97
N VAL A 70 4.97 17.44 1.12
CA VAL A 70 5.83 17.29 -0.05
C VAL A 70 7.14 16.72 0.48
N GLN A 71 7.32 15.41 0.31
CA GLN A 71 8.55 14.73 0.65
C GLN A 71 9.60 15.40 -0.21
N ALA A 72 10.56 16.09 0.41
CA ALA A 72 11.60 16.83 -0.30
C ALA A 72 12.30 15.90 -1.29
N ALA A 73 11.87 15.96 -2.56
CA ALA A 73 12.67 15.53 -3.67
C ALA A 73 13.91 16.43 -3.64
N PRO A 74 15.13 15.89 -3.76
CA PRO A 74 16.30 16.74 -3.94
C PRO A 74 16.03 17.64 -5.16
N ALA A 75 15.92 18.94 -4.90
CA ALA A 75 15.68 19.93 -5.93
C ALA A 75 16.85 19.90 -6.94
N PRO A 76 16.59 19.80 -8.25
CA PRO A 76 17.61 20.09 -9.25
C PRO A 76 18.05 21.54 -9.06
N THR A 77 19.32 21.74 -8.72
CA THR A 77 19.96 23.04 -8.71
C THR A 77 19.76 23.72 -10.07
N ALA A 78 19.47 25.03 -10.02
CA ALA A 78 19.10 25.92 -11.11
C ALA A 78 19.91 25.73 -12.41
N ALA A 79 19.20 25.71 -13.55
CA ALA A 79 19.75 26.11 -14.84
C ALA A 79 19.11 27.46 -15.25
N PRO A 80 19.91 28.48 -15.60
CA PRO A 80 19.42 29.82 -15.92
C PRO A 80 18.62 29.85 -17.22
N SER A 81 17.60 30.71 -17.24
CA SER A 81 16.70 31.01 -18.35
C SER A 81 17.42 31.14 -19.69
N GLN A 82 17.09 30.26 -20.66
CA GLN A 82 17.45 30.47 -22.06
C GLN A 82 16.19 30.77 -22.88
N PRO A 83 16.17 31.84 -23.72
CA PRO A 83 14.99 32.29 -24.46
C PRO A 83 14.52 31.27 -25.49
N ALA A 84 13.20 31.14 -25.64
CA ALA A 84 12.54 30.29 -26.62
C ALA A 84 12.88 30.68 -28.07
N PRO A 85 13.30 29.72 -28.93
CA PRO A 85 13.19 29.84 -30.38
C PRO A 85 11.79 29.41 -30.87
N PRO A 86 11.21 30.10 -31.86
CA PRO A 86 9.86 29.85 -32.36
C PRO A 86 9.78 28.60 -33.26
N HIS A 87 8.70 27.83 -33.07
CA HIS A 87 8.06 26.89 -34.01
C HIS A 87 8.91 26.21 -35.11
N ALA A 88 9.06 24.89 -34.98
CA ALA A 88 9.01 23.97 -36.11
C ALA A 88 8.42 22.62 -35.65
N ALA A 89 7.11 22.44 -35.81
CA ALA A 89 6.56 21.11 -36.10
C ALA A 89 6.79 20.87 -37.60
N PRO A 90 7.30 19.70 -38.04
CA PRO A 90 6.45 18.51 -38.08
C PRO A 90 7.17 17.16 -37.85
N THR A 91 6.36 16.09 -37.78
CA THR A 91 6.71 14.69 -38.13
C THR A 91 7.08 13.74 -36.97
N GLN A 92 6.03 13.12 -36.42
CA GLN A 92 5.78 11.67 -36.52
C GLN A 92 6.95 10.70 -36.22
N ALA A 93 6.90 10.08 -35.03
CA ALA A 93 7.28 8.67 -34.84
C ALA A 93 6.59 8.14 -33.57
N ALA A 94 5.39 7.59 -33.76
CA ALA A 94 4.76 6.74 -32.76
C ALA A 94 5.42 5.36 -32.78
N PRO A 95 5.85 4.80 -31.63
CA PRO A 95 5.76 3.37 -31.40
C PRO A 95 4.37 3.07 -30.83
N ALA A 96 3.70 2.11 -31.47
CA ALA A 96 2.31 1.71 -31.23
C ALA A 96 1.98 1.39 -29.76
N PRO A 97 0.72 1.65 -29.32
CA PRO A 97 0.19 0.95 -28.16
C PRO A 97 0.09 -0.52 -28.53
N THR A 98 0.86 -1.38 -27.85
CA THR A 98 0.60 -2.82 -27.85
C THR A 98 -0.79 -3.03 -27.27
N VAL A 99 -1.78 -3.16 -28.15
CA VAL A 99 -3.11 -3.67 -27.81
C VAL A 99 -2.91 -5.13 -27.39
N GLN A 100 -2.74 -5.36 -26.09
CA GLN A 100 -2.93 -6.69 -25.53
C GLN A 100 -4.42 -7.03 -25.72
N ALA A 101 -4.71 -7.76 -26.79
CA ALA A 101 -6.03 -8.32 -27.02
C ALA A 101 -6.36 -9.28 -25.86
N PRO A 102 -7.57 -9.23 -25.29
CA PRO A 102 -8.00 -10.17 -24.27
C PRO A 102 -8.05 -11.56 -24.92
N VAL A 103 -7.21 -12.47 -24.42
CA VAL A 103 -7.38 -13.91 -24.68
C VAL A 103 -8.71 -14.32 -24.04
N VAL A 104 -9.76 -14.36 -24.85
CA VAL A 104 -11.03 -15.00 -24.50
C VAL A 104 -10.72 -16.49 -24.37
N GLN A 105 -10.44 -16.92 -23.15
CA GLN A 105 -10.30 -18.32 -22.79
C GLN A 105 -11.68 -18.97 -22.98
N ALA A 106 -11.85 -19.68 -24.10
CA ALA A 106 -13.04 -20.48 -24.34
C ALA A 106 -13.16 -21.54 -23.21
N PRO A 107 -14.36 -21.74 -22.65
CA PRO A 107 -14.57 -22.76 -21.62
C PRO A 107 -14.21 -24.14 -22.17
N PRO A 108 -13.63 -25.03 -21.35
CA PRO A 108 -13.36 -26.41 -21.75
C PRO A 108 -14.67 -27.10 -22.14
N PRO A 109 -14.68 -27.98 -23.17
CA PRO A 109 -15.86 -28.78 -23.47
C PRO A 109 -16.19 -29.65 -22.25
N ALA A 110 -17.44 -29.59 -21.80
CA ALA A 110 -17.93 -30.46 -20.74
C ALA A 110 -17.71 -31.94 -21.14
N PRO A 111 -17.37 -32.83 -20.19
CA PRO A 111 -17.40 -34.26 -20.46
C PRO A 111 -18.83 -34.62 -20.87
N VAL A 112 -18.98 -35.17 -22.07
CA VAL A 112 -20.24 -35.78 -22.49
C VAL A 112 -20.48 -36.95 -21.54
N THR A 113 -21.50 -36.83 -20.70
CA THR A 113 -21.99 -37.91 -19.84
C THR A 113 -22.36 -39.10 -20.73
N PRO A 114 -21.71 -40.27 -20.62
CA PRO A 114 -22.28 -41.49 -21.17
C PRO A 114 -23.62 -41.72 -20.49
N ALA A 115 -24.63 -41.87 -21.32
CA ALA A 115 -26.01 -42.09 -20.96
C ALA A 115 -26.15 -43.15 -19.85
N ALA A 116 -27.11 -42.89 -18.98
CA ALA A 116 -27.66 -43.83 -18.03
C ALA A 116 -27.78 -45.24 -18.64
N GLU A 117 -27.03 -46.18 -18.07
CA GLU A 117 -27.29 -47.60 -18.24
C GLU A 117 -28.53 -47.94 -17.40
N PRO A 118 -29.68 -48.32 -18.01
CA PRO A 118 -30.79 -48.83 -17.25
C PRO A 118 -30.38 -50.20 -16.70
N ARG A 119 -30.14 -50.29 -15.39
CA ARG A 119 -30.01 -51.60 -14.75
C ARG A 119 -31.32 -52.36 -14.94
N PRO A 120 -31.30 -53.56 -15.55
CA PRO A 120 -32.47 -54.43 -15.51
C PRO A 120 -32.73 -54.82 -14.05
N SER A 121 -33.90 -54.45 -13.53
CA SER A 121 -34.50 -55.12 -12.39
C SER A 121 -34.86 -56.54 -12.85
N ASP A 122 -34.12 -57.53 -12.37
CA ASP A 122 -34.51 -58.94 -12.47
C ASP A 122 -34.35 -59.59 -11.08
N SER A 123 -35.51 -60.09 -10.62
CA SER A 123 -35.87 -60.98 -9.50
C SER A 123 -34.87 -61.37 -8.42
#